data_AF-A0A2G9YIE4-F1
#
_entry.id   AF-A0A2G9YIE4-F1
#
_cell.length_a   1.000
_cell.length_b   1.000
_cell.length_c   1.000
_cell.angle_alpha   90.00
_cell.angle_beta   90.00
_cell.angle_gamma   90.00
#
_symmetry.space_group_name_H-M   'P 1'
#
loop_
_entity.id
_entity.type
_entity.pdbx_description
1 polymer ?
#
loop_
_entity_poly.entity_id
_entity_poly.type
_entity_poly.pdbx_seq_one_letter_code
_entity_poly.pdbx_strand_id
1 'polypeptide(L)'
;PGRRWSGGLHQAVEAKEGVTVQPESLTMATITFQNYFRMYTKLAGMTGTAKTSAEEFAKVYGLEVISIPPNKPLIRKDLSDKVLKTENGKYKVLVEEIKQRHAKSQPILVGTRSVQKNEFLGSLLDREGIPHQILNAKHHEKEGQIIAQAGRLGAVTIATNMAGRGVDILLGGNPEDPEQRRKVIESGGLHIIATERHDARRIDDQLRGRSGRQGDPGSSQFFLSLEDDLLRIFGGETIQKMMEVLKIPENEPIEASIVSKAIEEAQSKIEGFNLDARSHLLEYDDVVNKHRETIYRKRKEILEKSKEETALYVLELLDKNGFNKEDYQKKEKEIGLDSLRQVEKYIFLKIIDSLWVDHLENLQTLQDAVRLRAYGQKDPLVEFKNEAHKMFKSLLTMFESEAAKVLDGIKPGPQPKATTSAQVAQRIGEKVGRNDPCPCGAINPDTNKPYKYKRCGLINASYHNK
;
A
#
# COMPACT_ATOMS: atom_id res chain seq x y z
N PRO A 1 -14.83 9.64 -17.53
CA PRO A 1 -13.75 10.14 -18.42
C PRO A 1 -12.37 9.66 -17.91
N GLY A 2 -11.60 8.94 -18.73
CA GLY A 2 -10.25 8.45 -18.39
C GLY A 2 -10.16 7.11 -17.65
N ARG A 3 -11.28 6.37 -17.49
CA ARG A 3 -11.27 5.01 -16.91
C ARG A 3 -11.23 3.98 -18.03
N ARG A 4 -10.33 3.00 -17.93
CA ARG A 4 -10.26 1.81 -18.79
C ARG A 4 -10.59 0.57 -17.97
N TRP A 5 -11.17 -0.45 -18.61
CA TRP A 5 -11.30 -1.77 -18.00
C TRP A 5 -9.96 -2.53 -18.08
N SER A 6 -9.61 -3.26 -17.03
CA SER A 6 -8.36 -4.04 -16.94
C SER A 6 -8.51 -5.46 -17.49
N GLY A 7 -7.40 -6.16 -17.73
CA GLY A 7 -7.38 -7.57 -18.12
C GLY A 7 -7.84 -7.79 -19.55
N GLY A 8 -7.37 -6.96 -20.48
CA GLY A 8 -7.74 -7.00 -21.89
C GLY A 8 -9.19 -6.63 -22.23
N LEU A 9 -10.08 -6.42 -21.25
CA LEU A 9 -11.50 -6.16 -21.51
C LEU A 9 -11.73 -4.86 -22.30
N HIS A 10 -10.95 -3.81 -22.00
CA HIS A 10 -11.08 -2.55 -22.74
C HIS A 10 -10.61 -2.70 -24.19
N GLN A 11 -9.54 -3.46 -24.41
CA GLN A 11 -9.02 -3.80 -25.74
C GLN A 11 -10.01 -4.66 -26.54
N ALA A 12 -10.69 -5.60 -25.88
CA ALA A 12 -11.73 -6.40 -26.51
C ALA A 12 -12.91 -5.53 -26.96
N VAL A 13 -13.30 -4.52 -26.16
CA VAL A 13 -14.32 -3.54 -26.54
C VAL A 13 -13.80 -2.61 -27.66
N GLU A 14 -12.56 -2.11 -27.56
CA GLU A 14 -11.93 -1.31 -28.63
C GLU A 14 -11.94 -2.07 -29.96
N ALA A 15 -11.56 -3.35 -29.95
CA ALA A 15 -11.56 -4.21 -31.14
C ALA A 15 -12.98 -4.48 -31.67
N LYS A 16 -13.94 -4.78 -30.78
CA LYS A 16 -15.35 -5.01 -31.15
C LYS A 16 -15.98 -3.79 -31.81
N GLU A 17 -15.70 -2.60 -31.28
CA GLU A 17 -16.25 -1.34 -31.78
C GLU A 17 -15.40 -0.73 -32.93
N GLY A 18 -14.36 -1.45 -33.40
CA GLY A 18 -13.52 -1.03 -34.53
C GLY A 18 -12.63 0.19 -34.24
N VAL A 19 -12.35 0.47 -32.97
CA VAL A 19 -11.50 1.58 -32.53
C VAL A 19 -10.05 1.11 -32.45
N THR A 20 -9.09 2.04 -32.57
CA THR A 20 -7.66 1.73 -32.40
C THR A 20 -7.40 1.12 -31.04
N VAL A 21 -7.02 -0.16 -31.04
CA VAL A 21 -6.67 -0.91 -29.83
C VAL A 21 -5.38 -0.35 -29.26
N GLN A 22 -5.45 0.12 -28.01
CA GLN A 22 -4.28 0.64 -27.31
C GLN A 22 -3.54 -0.51 -26.60
N PRO A 23 -2.20 -0.45 -26.53
CA PRO A 23 -1.40 -1.48 -25.86
C PRO A 23 -1.80 -1.63 -24.40
N GLU A 24 -1.76 -2.87 -23.90
CA GLU A 24 -2.05 -3.17 -22.51
C GLU A 24 -0.89 -2.77 -21.58
N SER A 25 -1.23 -2.47 -20.32
CA SER A 25 -0.22 -2.29 -19.28
C SER A 25 0.23 -3.67 -18.78
N LEU A 26 1.48 -4.01 -19.03
CA LEU A 26 2.05 -5.32 -18.68
C LEU A 26 2.64 -5.30 -17.27
N THR A 27 2.44 -6.38 -16.52
CA THR A 27 3.01 -6.53 -15.17
C THR A 27 4.47 -6.95 -15.28
N MET A 28 5.40 -6.02 -15.06
CA MET A 28 6.84 -6.31 -15.11
C MET A 28 7.37 -7.02 -13.86
N ALA A 29 6.82 -6.66 -12.69
CA ALA A 29 7.19 -7.24 -11.41
C ALA A 29 6.07 -7.03 -10.39
N THR A 30 5.85 -8.03 -9.55
CA THR A 30 4.92 -7.98 -8.43
C THR A 30 5.54 -8.68 -7.23
N ILE A 31 5.26 -8.16 -6.04
CA ILE A 31 5.57 -8.80 -4.76
C ILE A 31 4.53 -8.38 -3.72
N THR A 32 4.11 -9.31 -2.87
CA THR A 32 3.27 -8.98 -1.73
C THR A 32 4.11 -8.39 -0.59
N PHE A 33 3.52 -7.56 0.26
CA PHE A 33 4.23 -7.05 1.44
C PHE A 33 4.71 -8.19 2.34
N GLN A 34 3.92 -9.25 2.45
CA GLN A 34 4.26 -10.46 3.20
C GLN A 34 5.59 -11.05 2.73
N ASN A 35 5.68 -11.39 1.44
CA ASN A 35 6.91 -11.97 0.89
C ASN A 35 8.06 -10.96 0.82
N TYR A 36 7.78 -9.68 0.59
CA TYR A 36 8.80 -8.63 0.64
C TYR A 36 9.47 -8.55 2.02
N PHE A 37 8.70 -8.50 3.11
CA PHE A 37 9.27 -8.44 4.46
C PHE A 37 9.96 -9.74 4.88
N ARG A 38 9.54 -10.90 4.35
CA ARG A 38 10.21 -12.19 4.57
C ARG A 38 11.63 -12.25 3.97
N MET A 39 11.98 -11.35 3.03
CA MET A 39 13.33 -11.28 2.48
C MET A 39 14.36 -10.67 3.45
N TYR A 40 13.92 -9.98 4.50
CA TYR A 40 14.84 -9.35 5.45
C TYR A 40 15.44 -10.40 6.38
N THR A 41 16.77 -10.36 6.54
CA THR A 41 17.49 -11.26 7.46
C THR A 41 17.04 -11.11 8.91
N LYS A 42 16.67 -9.88 9.31
CA LYS A 42 16.12 -9.58 10.62
C LYS A 42 14.89 -8.70 10.44
N LEU A 43 13.76 -9.17 10.97
CA LEU A 43 12.49 -8.47 10.95
C LEU A 43 12.01 -8.21 12.38
N ALA A 44 11.59 -6.98 12.66
CA ALA A 44 10.99 -6.58 13.92
C ALA A 44 9.98 -5.46 13.67
N GLY A 45 9.01 -5.29 14.57
CA GLY A 45 7.98 -4.26 14.45
C GLY A 45 7.50 -3.80 15.81
N MET A 46 6.93 -2.60 15.85
CA MET A 46 6.33 -2.01 17.04
C MET A 46 4.94 -1.47 16.73
N THR A 47 3.98 -1.74 17.61
CA THR A 47 2.62 -1.21 17.54
C THR A 47 1.92 -1.40 18.88
N GLY A 48 1.00 -0.49 19.23
CA GLY A 48 0.25 -0.58 20.48
C GLY A 48 -0.83 -1.68 20.49
N THR A 49 -1.10 -2.32 19.36
CA THR A 49 -2.27 -3.22 19.20
C THR A 49 -1.92 -4.49 18.43
N ALA A 50 -0.72 -5.07 18.62
CA ALA A 50 -0.30 -6.28 17.91
C ALA A 50 -0.95 -7.57 18.46
N LYS A 51 -1.39 -7.58 19.72
CA LYS A 51 -1.75 -8.81 20.43
C LYS A 51 -2.92 -9.57 19.78
N THR A 52 -3.88 -8.85 19.22
CA THR A 52 -5.04 -9.43 18.51
C THR A 52 -4.65 -10.17 17.23
N SER A 53 -3.51 -9.83 16.62
CA SER A 53 -3.03 -10.42 15.37
C SER A 53 -1.76 -11.26 15.58
N ALA A 54 -1.49 -11.68 16.82
CA ALA A 54 -0.26 -12.40 17.16
C ALA A 54 -0.10 -13.72 16.40
N GLU A 55 -1.19 -14.45 16.20
CA GLU A 55 -1.18 -15.71 15.43
C GLU A 55 -0.84 -15.45 13.95
N GLU A 56 -1.42 -14.41 13.34
CA GLU A 56 -1.09 -14.01 11.96
C GLU A 56 0.40 -13.63 11.84
N PHE A 57 0.93 -12.87 12.80
CA PHE A 57 2.36 -12.50 12.81
C PHE A 57 3.27 -13.73 12.94
N ALA A 58 2.93 -14.68 13.81
CA ALA A 58 3.69 -15.91 13.97
C ALA A 58 3.64 -16.78 12.72
N LYS A 59 2.45 -16.97 12.12
CA LYS A 59 2.24 -17.81 10.94
C LYS A 59 2.91 -17.25 9.69
N VAL A 60 2.77 -15.94 9.44
CA VAL A 60 3.22 -15.31 8.18
C VAL A 60 4.69 -14.89 8.25
N TYR A 61 5.14 -14.35 9.38
CA TYR A 61 6.45 -13.74 9.51
C TYR A 61 7.38 -14.45 10.51
N GLY A 62 6.89 -15.45 11.25
CA GLY A 62 7.66 -16.08 12.33
C GLY A 62 7.92 -15.12 13.50
N LEU A 63 7.08 -14.08 13.67
CA LEU A 63 7.27 -13.05 14.69
C LEU A 63 6.42 -13.33 15.92
N GLU A 64 7.06 -13.34 17.08
CA GLU A 64 6.38 -13.35 18.37
C GLU A 64 5.92 -11.96 18.78
N VAL A 65 4.75 -11.89 19.43
CA VAL A 65 4.20 -10.63 19.94
C VAL A 65 4.32 -10.58 21.46
N ILE A 66 5.18 -9.70 21.94
CA ILE A 66 5.40 -9.44 23.36
C ILE A 66 4.70 -8.13 23.75
N SER A 67 3.87 -8.19 24.78
CA SER A 67 3.23 -7.00 25.35
C SER A 67 4.16 -6.34 26.36
N ILE A 68 4.65 -5.15 26.05
CA ILE A 68 5.46 -4.35 26.97
C ILE A 68 4.52 -3.58 27.91
N PRO A 69 4.72 -3.64 29.25
CA PRO A 69 3.90 -2.89 30.19
C PRO A 69 4.05 -1.38 29.95
N PRO A 70 2.96 -0.59 30.14
CA PRO A 70 3.04 0.84 29.98
C PRO A 70 3.88 1.47 31.10
N ASN A 71 4.52 2.60 30.79
CA ASN A 71 5.32 3.36 31.77
C ASN A 71 4.51 3.80 33.00
N LYS A 72 3.22 4.09 32.82
CA LYS A 72 2.27 4.46 33.87
C LYS A 72 0.97 3.67 33.72
N PRO A 73 0.25 3.39 34.82
CA PRO A 73 -1.03 2.68 34.76
C PRO A 73 -2.05 3.40 33.87
N LEU A 74 -2.78 2.65 33.07
CA LEU A 74 -3.86 3.19 32.24
C LEU A 74 -5.09 3.45 33.11
N ILE A 75 -5.55 4.71 33.17
CA ILE A 75 -6.74 5.13 33.93
C ILE A 75 -7.87 5.66 33.02
N ARG A 76 -7.76 5.45 31.71
CA ARG A 76 -8.78 5.83 30.72
C ARG A 76 -10.10 5.09 31.01
N LYS A 77 -11.21 5.81 30.95
CA LYS A 77 -12.56 5.24 31.08
C LYS A 77 -13.15 4.93 29.71
N ASP A 78 -13.20 3.66 29.36
CA ASP A 78 -13.88 3.20 28.14
C ASP A 78 -15.37 2.98 28.46
N LEU A 79 -16.21 3.90 27.99
CA LEU A 79 -17.66 3.90 28.21
C LEU A 79 -18.34 2.90 27.27
N SER A 80 -19.51 2.40 27.67
CA SER A 80 -20.35 1.55 26.83
C SER A 80 -20.79 2.28 25.56
N ASP A 81 -20.93 1.50 24.48
CA ASP A 81 -21.40 2.02 23.20
C ASP A 81 -22.85 2.51 23.31
N LYS A 82 -23.16 3.65 22.69
CA LYS A 82 -24.52 4.14 22.49
C LYS A 82 -24.98 3.71 21.09
N VAL A 83 -25.96 2.81 21.01
CA VAL A 83 -26.47 2.30 19.73
C VAL A 83 -27.83 2.90 19.43
N LEU A 84 -27.99 3.52 18.27
CA LEU A 84 -29.22 4.18 17.84
C LEU A 84 -29.86 3.42 16.68
N LYS A 85 -31.17 3.57 16.53
CA LYS A 85 -31.90 2.93 15.44
C LYS A 85 -31.49 3.46 14.06
N THR A 86 -31.40 4.78 13.91
CA THR A 86 -31.15 5.45 12.63
C THR A 86 -29.86 6.26 12.65
N GLU A 87 -29.27 6.51 11.48
CA GLU A 87 -28.05 7.31 11.36
C GLU A 87 -28.31 8.77 11.77
N ASN A 88 -29.50 9.30 11.45
CA ASN A 88 -29.90 10.65 11.85
C ASN A 88 -30.02 10.78 13.38
N GLY A 89 -30.64 9.79 14.04
CA GLY A 89 -30.74 9.75 15.50
C GLY A 89 -29.36 9.70 16.16
N LYS A 90 -28.44 8.89 15.61
CA LYS A 90 -27.03 8.82 16.03
C LYS A 90 -26.37 10.20 15.99
N TYR A 91 -26.45 10.92 14.87
CA TYR A 91 -25.79 12.23 14.74
C TYR A 91 -26.39 13.29 15.67
N LYS A 92 -27.72 13.28 15.90
CA LYS A 92 -28.34 14.18 16.87
C LYS A 92 -27.80 13.97 18.29
N VAL A 93 -27.79 12.72 18.76
CA VAL A 93 -27.29 12.36 20.09
C VAL A 93 -25.78 12.63 20.21
N LEU A 94 -25.02 12.38 19.13
CA LEU A 94 -23.59 12.68 19.05
C LEU A 94 -23.30 14.18 19.17
N VAL A 95 -24.02 15.03 18.43
CA VAL A 95 -23.84 16.49 18.46
C VAL A 95 -24.18 17.05 19.86
N GLU A 96 -25.25 16.55 20.48
CA GLU A 96 -25.59 16.92 21.87
C GLU A 96 -24.50 16.50 22.87
N GLU A 97 -23.90 15.31 22.73
CA GLU A 97 -22.76 14.90 23.56
C GLU A 97 -21.56 15.83 23.37
N ILE A 98 -21.23 16.17 22.12
CA ILE A 98 -20.13 17.09 21.80
C ILE A 98 -20.40 18.46 22.43
N LYS A 99 -21.61 18.98 22.30
CA LYS A 99 -22.04 20.27 22.86
C LYS A 99 -21.90 20.30 24.37
N GLN A 100 -22.37 19.27 25.08
CA GLN A 100 -22.28 19.18 26.54
C GLN A 100 -20.83 19.13 27.04
N ARG A 101 -19.94 18.42 26.34
CA ARG A 101 -18.52 18.32 26.69
C ARG A 101 -17.73 19.57 26.32
N HIS A 102 -18.04 20.16 25.16
CA HIS A 102 -17.44 21.42 24.74
C HIS A 102 -17.82 22.56 25.68
N ALA A 103 -19.06 22.59 26.20
CA ALA A 103 -19.47 23.54 27.24
C ALA A 103 -18.66 23.39 28.54
N LYS A 104 -18.19 22.19 28.86
CA LYS A 104 -17.25 21.91 29.97
C LYS A 104 -15.79 22.14 29.59
N SER A 105 -15.53 22.65 28.39
CA SER A 105 -14.21 22.88 27.82
C SER A 105 -13.33 21.62 27.73
N GLN A 106 -13.93 20.43 27.68
CA GLN A 106 -13.19 19.18 27.52
C GLN A 106 -12.75 19.02 26.05
N PRO A 107 -11.49 18.66 25.75
CA PRO A 107 -11.06 18.37 24.39
C PRO A 107 -11.69 17.08 23.86
N ILE A 108 -12.07 17.11 22.57
CA ILE A 108 -12.79 16.02 21.90
C ILE A 108 -12.09 15.68 20.58
N LEU A 109 -11.83 14.40 20.37
CA LEU A 109 -11.44 13.85 19.07
C LEU A 109 -12.54 12.91 18.58
N VAL A 110 -13.16 13.27 17.45
CA VAL A 110 -14.17 12.45 16.79
C VAL A 110 -13.52 11.69 15.62
N GLY A 111 -13.59 10.36 15.64
CA GLY A 111 -13.12 9.48 14.57
C GLY A 111 -14.28 9.02 13.68
N THR A 112 -14.17 9.25 12.38
CA THR A 112 -15.12 8.73 11.37
C THR A 112 -14.42 7.84 10.34
N ARG A 113 -15.21 7.04 9.59
CA ARG A 113 -14.70 6.16 8.54
C ARG A 113 -14.46 6.82 7.19
N SER A 114 -15.10 7.97 6.90
CA SER A 114 -15.05 8.56 5.57
C SER A 114 -15.00 10.09 5.59
N VAL A 115 -14.40 10.66 4.54
CA VAL A 115 -14.34 12.12 4.35
C VAL A 115 -15.74 12.72 4.28
N GLN A 116 -16.71 12.01 3.67
CA GLN A 116 -18.08 12.48 3.56
C GLN A 116 -18.75 12.62 4.94
N LYS A 117 -18.54 11.64 5.84
CA LYS A 117 -19.08 11.68 7.21
C LYS A 117 -18.40 12.76 8.06
N ASN A 118 -17.11 12.99 7.85
CA ASN A 118 -16.40 14.12 8.45
C ASN A 118 -17.03 15.47 8.10
N GLU A 119 -17.19 15.75 6.80
CA GLU A 119 -17.77 17.02 6.31
C GLU A 119 -19.22 17.17 6.77
N PHE A 120 -20.00 16.08 6.74
CA PHE A 120 -21.37 16.08 7.21
C PHE A 120 -21.45 16.44 8.70
N LEU A 121 -20.67 15.79 9.56
CA LEU A 121 -20.62 16.11 10.99
C LEU A 121 -20.14 17.54 11.23
N GLY A 122 -19.13 18.01 10.48
CA GLY A 122 -18.66 19.39 10.55
C GLY A 122 -19.78 20.39 10.30
N SER A 123 -20.58 20.17 9.24
CA SER A 123 -21.72 21.03 8.92
C SER A 123 -22.80 21.05 10.01
N LEU A 124 -22.94 19.96 10.79
CA LEU A 124 -23.85 19.93 11.95
C LEU A 124 -23.29 20.73 13.12
N LEU A 125 -21.98 20.63 13.37
CA LEU A 125 -21.31 21.42 14.42
C LEU A 125 -21.29 22.92 14.11
N ASP A 126 -21.14 23.30 12.83
CA ASP A 126 -21.22 24.70 12.38
C ASP A 126 -22.60 25.30 12.68
N ARG A 127 -23.68 24.53 12.48
CA ARG A 127 -25.06 24.97 12.79
C ARG A 127 -25.28 25.20 14.28
N GLU A 128 -24.60 24.43 15.12
CA GLU A 128 -24.61 24.58 16.59
C GLU A 128 -23.59 25.62 17.09
N GLY A 129 -22.81 26.24 16.19
CA GLY A 129 -21.81 27.25 16.53
C GLY A 129 -20.59 26.70 17.28
N ILE A 130 -20.27 25.41 17.12
CA ILE A 130 -19.14 24.75 17.80
C ILE A 130 -17.89 24.85 16.92
N PRO A 131 -16.84 25.61 17.33
CA PRO A 131 -15.60 25.68 16.58
C PRO A 131 -14.91 24.33 16.54
N HIS A 132 -14.58 23.86 15.35
CA HIS A 132 -13.96 22.55 15.16
C HIS A 132 -12.94 22.56 14.02
N GLN A 133 -12.13 21.50 13.95
CA GLN A 133 -11.14 21.28 12.90
C GLN A 133 -11.41 19.95 12.20
N ILE A 134 -11.37 19.91 10.87
CA ILE A 134 -11.62 18.70 10.08
C ILE A 134 -10.33 18.19 9.44
N LEU A 135 -10.07 16.89 9.53
CA LEU A 135 -8.85 16.25 9.05
C LEU A 135 -9.17 15.05 8.15
N ASN A 136 -8.82 15.19 6.87
CA ASN A 136 -9.23 14.28 5.80
C ASN A 136 -8.08 13.45 5.19
N ALA A 137 -6.91 13.40 5.84
CA ALA A 137 -5.72 12.67 5.38
C ALA A 137 -5.18 13.12 4.00
N LYS A 138 -5.39 14.39 3.63
CA LYS A 138 -4.92 14.98 2.35
C LYS A 138 -3.56 15.65 2.50
N HIS A 139 -3.29 16.28 3.65
CA HIS A 139 -2.07 17.05 3.88
C HIS A 139 -1.42 16.66 5.22
N HIS A 140 -0.60 15.62 5.23
CA HIS A 140 -0.08 15.00 6.44
C HIS A 140 0.66 15.97 7.39
N GLU A 141 1.47 16.90 6.87
CA GLU A 141 2.24 17.84 7.70
C GLU A 141 1.34 18.83 8.44
N LYS A 142 0.43 19.51 7.71
CA LYS A 142 -0.51 20.47 8.30
C LYS A 142 -1.49 19.79 9.26
N GLU A 143 -1.99 18.62 8.89
CA GLU A 143 -2.89 17.85 9.75
C GLU A 143 -2.19 17.37 11.02
N GLY A 144 -0.90 17.04 10.93
CA GLY A 144 -0.07 16.72 12.09
C GLY A 144 0.05 17.90 13.06
N GLN A 145 0.24 19.12 12.56
CA GLN A 145 0.27 20.33 13.39
C GLN A 145 -1.07 20.57 14.10
N ILE A 146 -2.19 20.35 13.42
CA ILE A 146 -3.53 20.51 14.02
C ILE A 146 -3.76 19.45 15.10
N ILE A 147 -3.44 18.19 14.83
CA ILE A 147 -3.59 17.08 15.78
C ILE A 147 -2.75 17.28 17.04
N ALA A 148 -1.53 17.81 16.88
CA ALA A 148 -0.68 18.14 18.03
C ALA A 148 -1.33 19.17 18.98
N GLN A 149 -2.27 19.98 18.49
CA GLN A 149 -3.04 20.94 19.30
C GLN A 149 -4.42 20.43 19.75
N ALA A 150 -4.83 19.22 19.35
CA ALA A 150 -6.16 18.70 19.64
C ALA A 150 -6.42 18.46 21.14
N GLY A 151 -5.37 18.42 21.96
CA GLY A 151 -5.46 18.27 23.42
C GLY A 151 -5.62 19.59 24.18
N ARG A 152 -5.77 20.73 23.49
CA ARG A 152 -6.02 22.04 24.13
C ARG A 152 -7.43 22.14 24.68
N LEU A 153 -7.60 22.99 25.67
CA LEU A 153 -8.89 23.21 26.34
C LEU A 153 -9.98 23.61 25.32
N GLY A 154 -11.11 22.89 25.34
CA GLY A 154 -12.25 23.13 24.44
C GLY A 154 -12.05 22.74 22.98
N ALA A 155 -10.90 22.20 22.59
CA ALA A 155 -10.63 21.85 21.19
C ALA A 155 -11.54 20.70 20.71
N VAL A 156 -12.18 20.87 19.56
CA VAL A 156 -12.96 19.83 18.89
C VAL A 156 -12.30 19.50 17.56
N THR A 157 -11.87 18.25 17.40
CA THR A 157 -11.20 17.78 16.19
C THR A 157 -11.96 16.60 15.61
N ILE A 158 -12.36 16.70 14.34
CA ILE A 158 -12.96 15.61 13.57
C ILE A 158 -11.88 15.05 12.64
N ALA A 159 -11.60 13.76 12.75
CA ALA A 159 -10.56 13.10 11.98
C ALA A 159 -11.11 11.86 11.29
N THR A 160 -10.72 11.65 10.04
CA THR A 160 -10.76 10.30 9.48
C THR A 160 -9.73 9.44 10.22
N ASN A 161 -9.99 8.14 10.33
CA ASN A 161 -9.08 7.20 11.01
C ASN A 161 -7.59 7.28 10.65
N MET A 162 -7.26 7.71 9.43
CA MET A 162 -5.89 7.80 8.94
C MET A 162 -5.25 9.16 9.20
N ALA A 163 -6.03 10.20 9.50
CA ALA A 163 -5.52 11.53 9.74
C ALA A 163 -4.82 11.62 11.11
N GLY A 164 -3.67 12.32 11.17
CA GLY A 164 -2.91 12.47 12.42
C GLY A 164 -2.26 11.20 12.95
N ARG A 165 -2.05 10.17 12.11
CA ARG A 165 -1.33 8.96 12.52
C ARG A 165 0.14 9.28 12.79
N GLY A 166 0.65 8.80 13.93
CA GLY A 166 2.03 9.05 14.35
C GLY A 166 2.27 10.37 15.09
N VAL A 167 1.23 11.20 15.28
CA VAL A 167 1.31 12.41 16.09
C VAL A 167 0.63 12.18 17.44
N ASP A 168 1.34 12.57 18.49
CA ASP A 168 0.90 12.47 19.88
C ASP A 168 0.02 13.67 20.24
N ILE A 169 -1.12 13.39 20.89
CA ILE A 169 -2.03 14.42 21.39
C ILE A 169 -1.70 14.63 22.87
N LEU A 170 -0.95 15.70 23.16
CA LEU A 170 -0.61 16.08 24.53
C LEU A 170 -1.72 16.95 25.13
N LEU A 171 -2.10 16.67 26.38
CA LEU A 171 -3.08 17.51 27.09
C LEU A 171 -2.47 18.88 27.34
N GLY A 172 -3.16 19.95 26.94
CA GLY A 172 -2.64 21.32 26.94
C GLY A 172 -1.95 21.76 25.65
N GLY A 173 -1.85 20.88 24.64
CA GLY A 173 -1.27 21.18 23.33
C GLY A 173 0.24 20.92 23.23
N ASN A 174 0.85 21.35 22.11
CA ASN A 174 2.27 21.16 21.83
C ASN A 174 2.95 22.50 21.41
N PRO A 175 3.95 23.01 22.13
CA PRO A 175 4.50 22.49 23.37
C PRO A 175 3.46 22.50 24.50
N GLU A 176 3.68 21.65 25.49
CA GLU A 176 2.76 21.48 26.62
C GLU A 176 2.70 22.74 27.48
N ASP A 177 1.51 23.30 27.63
CA ASP A 177 1.22 24.38 28.58
C ASP A 177 0.72 23.77 29.91
N PRO A 178 1.47 23.89 31.02
CA PRO A 178 1.09 23.30 32.31
C PRO A 178 -0.25 23.78 32.85
N GLU A 179 -0.63 25.04 32.59
CA GLU A 179 -1.89 25.58 33.09
C GLU A 179 -3.08 25.01 32.31
N GLN A 180 -2.96 24.96 30.98
CA GLN A 180 -3.97 24.31 30.14
C GLN A 180 -4.07 22.82 30.43
N ARG A 181 -2.94 22.13 30.61
CA ARG A 181 -2.90 20.72 30.97
C ARG A 181 -3.72 20.45 32.23
N ARG A 182 -3.52 21.24 33.29
CA ARG A 182 -4.28 21.11 34.55
C ARG A 182 -5.78 21.27 34.32
N LYS A 183 -6.19 22.31 33.60
CA LYS A 183 -7.61 22.56 33.27
C LYS A 183 -8.22 21.41 32.45
N VAL A 184 -7.47 20.86 31.50
CA VAL A 184 -7.90 19.72 30.69
C VAL A 184 -8.05 18.46 31.55
N ILE A 185 -7.11 18.20 32.46
CA ILE A 185 -7.19 17.09 33.43
C ILE A 185 -8.43 17.24 34.32
N GLU A 186 -8.70 18.43 34.84
CA GLU A 186 -9.89 18.73 35.66
C GLU A 186 -11.19 18.53 34.87
N SER A 187 -11.19 18.84 33.56
CA SER A 187 -12.33 18.59 32.67
C SER A 187 -12.55 17.11 32.31
N GLY A 188 -11.65 16.21 32.75
CA GLY A 188 -11.72 14.76 32.52
C GLY A 188 -10.80 14.23 31.43
N GLY A 189 -9.86 15.04 30.94
CA GLY A 189 -8.89 14.69 29.90
C GLY A 189 -9.49 14.59 28.50
N LEU A 190 -8.72 14.06 27.54
CA LEU A 190 -9.18 13.90 26.15
C LEU A 190 -10.33 12.89 26.05
N HIS A 191 -11.44 13.30 25.44
CA HIS A 191 -12.56 12.42 25.12
C HIS A 191 -12.50 11.97 23.67
N ILE A 192 -12.54 10.66 23.45
CA ILE A 192 -12.56 10.05 22.12
C ILE A 192 -13.99 9.64 21.79
N ILE A 193 -14.50 10.11 20.66
CA ILE A 193 -15.77 9.65 20.12
C ILE A 193 -15.51 8.91 18.81
N ALA A 194 -16.03 7.70 18.69
CA ALA A 194 -16.07 6.99 17.42
C ALA A 194 -17.49 6.96 16.87
N THR A 195 -17.68 7.34 15.60
CA THR A 195 -19.02 7.43 15.01
C THR A 195 -19.52 6.11 14.41
N GLU A 196 -18.63 5.12 14.32
CA GLU A 196 -18.84 3.79 13.74
C GLU A 196 -17.78 2.80 14.28
N ARG A 197 -18.06 1.51 14.16
CA ARG A 197 -17.06 0.43 14.35
C ARG A 197 -16.24 0.25 13.08
N HIS A 198 -14.95 -0.05 13.23
CA HIS A 198 -14.08 -0.41 12.12
C HIS A 198 -14.14 -1.90 11.78
N ASP A 199 -13.65 -2.26 10.60
CA ASP A 199 -13.59 -3.65 10.13
C ASP A 199 -12.64 -4.50 10.96
N ALA A 200 -11.82 -3.89 11.80
CA ALA A 200 -10.95 -4.58 12.73
C ALA A 200 -10.95 -3.91 14.10
N ARG A 201 -11.07 -4.69 15.16
CA ARG A 201 -11.05 -4.23 16.56
C ARG A 201 -9.76 -3.49 16.88
N ARG A 202 -8.66 -3.94 16.27
CA ARG A 202 -7.36 -3.29 16.34
C ARG A 202 -7.40 -1.80 15.99
N ILE A 203 -8.22 -1.42 15.01
CA ILE A 203 -8.32 -0.04 14.53
C ILE A 203 -9.13 0.80 15.52
N ASP A 204 -10.21 0.24 16.07
CA ASP A 204 -10.98 0.86 17.15
C ASP A 204 -10.10 1.14 18.38
N ASP A 205 -9.27 0.17 18.78
CA ASP A 205 -8.37 0.31 19.92
C ASP A 205 -7.26 1.35 19.67
N GLN A 206 -6.84 1.54 18.41
CA GLN A 206 -5.92 2.63 18.03
C GLN A 206 -6.56 4.00 18.21
N LEU A 207 -7.85 4.13 17.90
CA LEU A 207 -8.59 5.37 18.13
C LEU A 207 -8.77 5.63 19.63
N ARG A 208 -9.18 4.62 20.41
CA ARG A 208 -9.25 4.72 21.89
C ARG A 208 -7.90 5.10 22.50
N GLY A 209 -6.83 4.49 22.00
CA GLY A 209 -5.43 4.72 22.41
C GLY A 209 -4.88 6.12 22.11
N ARG A 210 -5.65 7.00 21.46
CA ARG A 210 -5.32 8.43 21.38
C ARG A 210 -5.50 9.15 22.72
N SER A 211 -6.34 8.62 23.60
CA SER A 211 -6.56 9.15 24.96
C SER A 211 -5.94 8.25 26.04
N GLY A 212 -5.69 8.82 27.21
CA GLY A 212 -5.16 8.11 28.38
C GLY A 212 -3.66 7.80 28.31
N ARG A 213 -2.90 8.62 27.58
CA ARG A 213 -1.45 8.41 27.39
C ARG A 213 -0.68 8.79 28.64
N GLN A 214 0.40 8.07 28.96
CA GLN A 214 1.22 8.32 30.15
C GLN A 214 0.41 8.43 31.45
N GLY A 215 -0.65 7.62 31.59
CA GLY A 215 -1.52 7.62 32.76
C GLY A 215 -2.41 8.86 32.90
N ASP A 216 -2.57 9.65 31.84
CA ASP A 216 -3.47 10.79 31.83
C ASP A 216 -4.93 10.33 31.97
N PRO A 217 -5.81 11.13 32.58
CA PRO A 217 -7.24 10.88 32.54
C PRO A 217 -7.73 11.01 31.10
N GLY A 218 -8.83 10.33 30.82
CA GLY A 218 -9.45 10.38 29.51
C GLY A 218 -10.62 9.43 29.44
N SER A 219 -11.37 9.52 28.36
CA SER A 219 -12.49 8.62 28.12
C SER A 219 -12.65 8.31 26.64
N SER A 220 -13.27 7.19 26.32
CA SER A 220 -13.68 6.84 24.96
C SER A 220 -15.11 6.33 24.93
N GLN A 221 -15.84 6.63 23.86
CA GLN A 221 -17.20 6.12 23.64
C GLN A 221 -17.50 5.96 22.15
N PHE A 222 -18.24 4.91 21.80
CA PHE A 222 -18.70 4.69 20.42
C PHE A 222 -20.18 5.06 20.33
N PHE A 223 -20.54 5.75 19.25
CA PHE A 223 -21.90 6.09 18.88
C PHE A 223 -22.19 5.35 17.59
N LEU A 224 -23.07 4.36 17.62
CA LEU A 224 -23.31 3.44 16.52
C LEU A 224 -24.76 3.56 16.05
N SER A 225 -25.02 3.18 14.81
CA SER A 225 -26.36 3.05 14.26
C SER A 225 -26.56 1.64 13.72
N LEU A 226 -27.78 1.10 13.86
CA LEU A 226 -28.16 -0.14 13.18
C LEU A 226 -28.06 -0.03 11.64
N GLU A 227 -28.06 1.20 11.10
CA GLU A 227 -27.89 1.51 9.68
C GLU A 227 -26.42 1.61 9.24
N ASP A 228 -25.45 1.55 10.16
CA ASP A 228 -24.02 1.62 9.82
C ASP A 228 -23.61 0.42 8.94
N ASP A 229 -22.67 0.64 8.01
CA ASP A 229 -22.31 -0.36 6.99
C ASP A 229 -21.91 -1.72 7.58
N LEU A 230 -21.18 -1.74 8.70
CA LEU A 230 -20.78 -2.97 9.36
C LEU A 230 -22.01 -3.78 9.81
N LEU A 231 -22.97 -3.13 10.46
CA LEU A 231 -24.16 -3.80 11.01
C LEU A 231 -25.17 -4.13 9.92
N ARG A 232 -25.30 -3.29 8.90
CA ARG A 232 -26.16 -3.53 7.75
C ARG A 232 -25.72 -4.74 6.93
N ILE A 233 -24.41 -4.91 6.71
CA ILE A 233 -23.86 -6.00 5.89
C ILE A 233 -23.65 -7.27 6.70
N PHE A 234 -23.17 -7.15 7.95
CA PHE A 234 -22.71 -8.28 8.75
C PHE A 234 -23.51 -8.54 10.03
N GLY A 235 -24.48 -7.68 10.39
CA GLY A 235 -25.30 -7.81 11.59
C GLY A 235 -26.34 -8.94 11.58
N GLY A 236 -26.51 -9.63 10.45
CA GLY A 236 -27.34 -10.83 10.33
C GLY A 236 -28.84 -10.59 10.55
N GLU A 237 -29.60 -11.68 10.75
CA GLU A 237 -31.06 -11.64 10.92
C GLU A 237 -31.51 -10.92 12.20
N THR A 238 -30.69 -10.96 13.26
CA THR A 238 -31.05 -10.38 14.57
C THR A 238 -31.21 -8.86 14.47
N ILE A 239 -30.26 -8.18 13.82
CA ILE A 239 -30.31 -6.72 13.63
C ILE A 239 -31.46 -6.35 12.69
N GLN A 240 -31.70 -7.12 11.62
CA GLN A 240 -32.81 -6.91 10.69
C GLN A 240 -34.18 -7.00 11.39
N LYS A 241 -34.41 -8.07 12.16
CA LYS A 241 -35.64 -8.23 12.96
C LYS A 241 -35.80 -7.11 13.99
N MET A 242 -34.70 -6.64 14.57
CA MET A 242 -34.72 -5.54 15.53
C MET A 242 -35.13 -4.20 14.88
N MET A 243 -34.68 -3.95 13.64
CA MET A 243 -35.09 -2.77 12.88
C MET A 243 -36.58 -2.78 12.53
N GLU A 244 -37.12 -3.96 12.20
CA GLU A 244 -38.52 -4.18 11.77
C GLU A 244 -39.53 -4.19 12.93
N VAL A 245 -39.21 -4.88 14.04
CA VAL A 245 -40.19 -5.23 15.08
C VAL A 245 -40.26 -4.17 16.19
N LEU A 246 -39.17 -3.46 16.48
CA LEU A 246 -39.15 -2.52 17.59
C LEU A 246 -39.53 -1.10 17.18
N LYS A 247 -40.63 -0.59 17.78
CA LYS A 247 -40.99 0.84 17.84
C LYS A 247 -40.05 1.62 18.76
N ILE A 248 -38.74 1.43 18.63
CA ILE A 248 -37.74 2.20 19.36
C ILE A 248 -37.76 3.64 18.84
N PRO A 249 -37.87 4.66 19.73
CA PRO A 249 -37.71 6.06 19.36
C PRO A 249 -36.34 6.31 18.71
N GLU A 250 -36.28 7.11 17.64
CA GLU A 250 -35.05 7.30 16.87
C GLU A 250 -33.88 7.89 17.66
N ASN A 251 -34.16 8.65 18.72
CA ASN A 251 -33.16 9.40 19.48
C ASN A 251 -32.81 8.77 20.85
N GLU A 252 -33.31 7.57 21.14
CA GLU A 252 -33.01 6.87 22.41
C GLU A 252 -31.98 5.76 22.20
N PRO A 253 -30.88 5.75 22.98
CA PRO A 253 -29.91 4.65 22.96
C PRO A 253 -30.54 3.32 23.34
N ILE A 254 -30.24 2.31 22.55
CA ILE A 254 -30.64 0.93 22.77
C ILE A 254 -29.63 0.31 23.74
N GLU A 255 -29.96 0.27 25.02
CA GLU A 255 -29.14 -0.40 26.04
C GLU A 255 -29.58 -1.86 26.17
N ALA A 256 -29.09 -2.71 25.26
CA ALA A 256 -29.29 -4.15 25.36
C ALA A 256 -27.96 -4.88 25.14
N SER A 257 -27.55 -5.71 26.10
CA SER A 257 -26.37 -6.58 26.01
C SER A 257 -26.35 -7.44 24.75
N ILE A 258 -27.54 -7.76 24.22
CA ILE A 258 -27.76 -8.49 22.96
C ILE A 258 -27.15 -7.73 21.76
N VAL A 259 -27.29 -6.40 21.73
CA VAL A 259 -26.80 -5.57 20.62
C VAL A 259 -25.28 -5.51 20.62
N SER A 260 -24.66 -5.34 21.79
CA SER A 260 -23.20 -5.37 21.91
C SER A 260 -22.61 -6.68 21.40
N LYS A 261 -23.22 -7.82 21.74
CA LYS A 261 -22.78 -9.13 21.24
C LYS A 261 -22.90 -9.25 19.71
N ALA A 262 -24.01 -8.79 19.14
CA ALA A 262 -24.20 -8.80 17.69
C ALA A 262 -23.16 -7.92 16.95
N ILE A 263 -22.77 -6.78 17.55
CA ILE A 263 -21.70 -5.92 17.02
C ILE A 263 -20.36 -6.65 17.02
N GLU A 264 -20.02 -7.32 18.13
CA GLU A 264 -18.76 -8.08 18.24
C GLU A 264 -18.71 -9.25 17.25
N GLU A 265 -19.82 -9.96 17.07
CA GLU A 265 -19.95 -11.05 16.07
C GLU A 265 -19.79 -10.52 14.64
N ALA A 266 -20.42 -9.39 14.32
CA ALA A 266 -20.29 -8.74 13.01
C ALA A 266 -18.84 -8.32 12.73
N GLN A 267 -18.15 -7.75 13.72
CA GLN A 267 -16.74 -7.34 13.62
C GLN A 267 -15.81 -8.55 13.47
N SER A 268 -16.04 -9.64 14.23
CA SER A 268 -15.27 -10.87 14.11
C SER A 268 -15.44 -11.53 12.73
N LYS A 269 -16.65 -11.50 12.17
CA LYS A 269 -16.94 -12.05 10.83
C LYS A 269 -16.21 -11.31 9.72
N ILE A 270 -16.18 -9.98 9.75
CA ILE A 270 -15.45 -9.19 8.74
C ILE A 270 -13.92 -9.31 8.91
N GLU A 271 -13.42 -9.42 10.16
CA GLU A 271 -11.99 -9.71 10.40
C GLU A 271 -11.59 -11.06 9.81
N GLY A 272 -12.40 -12.11 10.04
CA GLY A 272 -12.21 -13.44 9.47
C GLY A 272 -12.22 -13.42 7.95
N PHE A 273 -13.23 -12.78 7.34
CA PHE A 273 -13.30 -12.62 5.88
C PHE A 273 -12.05 -11.94 5.29
N ASN A 274 -11.58 -10.87 5.93
CA ASN A 274 -10.37 -10.17 5.50
C ASN A 274 -9.10 -10.99 5.72
N LEU A 275 -9.03 -11.79 6.79
CA LEU A 275 -7.93 -12.71 7.05
C LEU A 275 -7.86 -13.79 5.98
N ASP A 276 -8.99 -14.40 5.64
CA ASP A 276 -9.10 -15.43 4.60
C ASP A 276 -8.68 -14.87 3.24
N ALA A 277 -9.17 -13.68 2.88
CA ALA A 277 -8.78 -12.99 1.65
C ALA A 277 -7.26 -12.73 1.58
N ARG A 278 -6.65 -12.32 2.70
CA ARG A 278 -5.18 -12.14 2.79
C ARG A 278 -4.42 -13.46 2.72
N SER A 279 -4.89 -14.51 3.40
CA SER A 279 -4.27 -15.84 3.37
C SER A 279 -4.29 -16.40 1.95
N HIS A 280 -5.44 -16.33 1.29
CA HIS A 280 -5.59 -16.76 -0.10
C HIS A 280 -4.67 -15.96 -1.03
N LEU A 281 -4.59 -14.63 -0.90
CA LEU A 281 -3.66 -13.84 -1.70
C LEU A 281 -2.20 -14.25 -1.48
N LEU A 282 -1.80 -14.51 -0.22
CA LEU A 282 -0.46 -14.97 0.13
C LEU A 282 -0.15 -16.35 -0.44
N GLU A 283 -1.08 -17.30 -0.36
CA GLU A 283 -0.89 -18.67 -0.85
C GLU A 283 -0.60 -18.72 -2.35
N TYR A 284 -1.26 -17.87 -3.15
CA TYR A 284 -0.98 -17.75 -4.58
C TYR A 284 0.36 -17.05 -4.83
N ASP A 285 0.65 -15.94 -4.13
CA ASP A 285 1.94 -15.26 -4.29
C ASP A 285 3.11 -16.13 -3.79
N ASP A 286 2.93 -17.05 -2.84
CA ASP A 286 3.98 -17.98 -2.40
C ASP A 286 4.42 -18.94 -3.51
N VAL A 287 3.49 -19.33 -4.40
CA VAL A 287 3.83 -20.11 -5.61
C VAL A 287 4.64 -19.25 -6.58
N VAL A 288 4.17 -18.02 -6.85
CA VAL A 288 4.87 -17.08 -7.73
C VAL A 288 6.23 -16.67 -7.17
N ASN A 289 6.35 -16.56 -5.84
CA ASN A 289 7.57 -16.19 -5.14
C ASN A 289 8.68 -17.21 -5.39
N LYS A 290 8.37 -18.52 -5.39
CA LYS A 290 9.37 -19.56 -5.72
C LYS A 290 9.89 -19.44 -7.15
N HIS A 291 9.01 -19.11 -8.09
CA HIS A 291 9.41 -18.83 -9.47
C HIS A 291 10.29 -17.58 -9.54
N ARG A 292 9.86 -16.50 -8.87
CA ARG A 292 10.55 -15.21 -8.77
C ARG A 292 11.95 -15.36 -8.19
N GLU A 293 12.12 -16.07 -7.09
CA GLU A 293 13.42 -16.37 -6.48
C GLU A 293 14.35 -17.08 -7.46
N THR A 294 13.83 -18.05 -8.22
CA THR A 294 14.61 -18.78 -9.23
C THR A 294 15.04 -17.86 -10.37
N ILE A 295 14.14 -17.02 -10.89
CA ILE A 295 14.44 -16.07 -11.97
C ILE A 295 15.40 -14.99 -11.50
N TYR A 296 15.19 -14.42 -10.31
CA TYR A 296 16.07 -13.38 -9.75
C TYR A 296 17.47 -13.94 -9.47
N ARG A 297 17.57 -15.18 -8.99
CA ARG A 297 18.85 -15.88 -8.87
C ARG A 297 19.52 -16.05 -10.23
N LYS A 298 18.81 -16.55 -11.25
CA LYS A 298 19.36 -16.68 -12.61
C LYS A 298 19.83 -15.34 -13.19
N ARG A 299 19.04 -14.27 -13.03
CA ARG A 299 19.41 -12.92 -13.45
C ARG A 299 20.69 -12.46 -12.77
N LYS A 300 20.78 -12.66 -11.46
CA LYS A 300 21.97 -12.33 -10.66
C LYS A 300 23.18 -13.14 -11.12
N GLU A 301 23.04 -14.44 -11.31
CA GLU A 301 24.09 -15.31 -11.84
C GLU A 301 24.60 -14.85 -13.22
N ILE A 302 23.70 -14.49 -14.15
CA ILE A 302 24.08 -13.97 -15.48
C ILE A 302 24.89 -12.66 -15.35
N LEU A 303 24.49 -11.78 -14.43
CA LEU A 303 25.18 -10.50 -14.20
C LEU A 303 26.57 -10.71 -13.57
N GLU A 304 26.66 -11.60 -12.57
CA GLU A 304 27.85 -11.81 -11.74
C GLU A 304 28.88 -12.76 -12.35
N LYS A 305 28.48 -13.67 -13.25
CA LYS A 305 29.39 -14.61 -13.92
C LYS A 305 30.61 -13.92 -14.52
N SER A 306 31.77 -14.53 -14.33
CA SER A 306 33.02 -14.14 -15.00
C SER A 306 32.91 -14.37 -16.52
N LYS A 307 33.89 -13.84 -17.26
CA LYS A 307 33.94 -14.04 -18.72
C LYS A 307 34.09 -15.52 -19.08
N GLU A 308 34.92 -16.23 -18.34
CA GLU A 308 35.21 -17.65 -18.51
C GLU A 308 33.97 -18.51 -18.17
N GLU A 309 33.31 -18.20 -17.05
CA GLU A 309 32.08 -18.89 -16.65
C GLU A 309 30.91 -18.66 -17.62
N THR A 310 30.84 -17.48 -18.22
CA THR A 310 29.85 -17.16 -19.26
C THR A 310 30.11 -17.98 -20.52
N ALA A 311 31.37 -18.08 -20.95
CA ALA A 311 31.78 -18.87 -22.12
C ALA A 311 31.43 -20.35 -21.95
N LEU A 312 31.77 -20.93 -20.79
CA LEU A 312 31.46 -22.32 -20.48
C LEU A 312 29.96 -22.58 -20.51
N TYR A 313 29.18 -21.67 -19.89
CA TYR A 313 27.72 -21.78 -19.86
C TYR A 313 27.11 -21.74 -21.26
N VAL A 314 27.61 -20.86 -22.15
CA VAL A 314 27.13 -20.79 -23.54
C VAL A 314 27.48 -22.06 -24.31
N LEU A 315 28.71 -22.58 -24.17
CA LEU A 315 29.12 -23.81 -24.83
C LEU A 315 28.28 -25.01 -24.41
N GLU A 316 27.99 -25.15 -23.12
CA GLU A 316 27.08 -26.18 -22.59
C GLU A 316 25.66 -26.01 -23.12
N LEU A 317 25.17 -24.77 -23.17
CA LEU A 317 23.83 -24.46 -23.67
C LEU A 317 23.68 -24.81 -25.16
N LEU A 318 24.66 -24.46 -25.98
CA LEU A 318 24.68 -24.78 -27.41
C LEU A 318 24.72 -26.29 -27.65
N ASP A 319 25.56 -27.01 -26.91
CA ASP A 319 25.68 -28.47 -26.98
C ASP A 319 24.37 -29.18 -26.67
N LYS A 320 23.73 -28.77 -25.56
CA LYS A 320 22.45 -29.33 -25.10
C LYS A 320 21.34 -29.15 -26.13
N ASN A 321 21.41 -28.10 -26.94
CA ASN A 321 20.43 -27.79 -27.99
C ASN A 321 20.89 -28.25 -29.39
N GLY A 322 21.98 -29.01 -29.50
CA GLY A 322 22.45 -29.61 -30.76
C GLY A 322 23.18 -28.66 -31.71
N PHE A 323 23.67 -27.52 -31.22
CA PHE A 323 24.46 -26.57 -32.02
C PHE A 323 25.95 -26.88 -31.96
N ASN A 324 26.68 -26.55 -33.04
CA ASN A 324 28.11 -26.84 -33.15
C ASN A 324 28.97 -25.84 -32.34
N LYS A 325 29.75 -26.35 -31.39
CA LYS A 325 30.68 -25.55 -30.55
C LYS A 325 31.77 -24.86 -31.37
N GLU A 326 32.19 -25.45 -32.50
CA GLU A 326 33.25 -24.88 -33.34
C GLU A 326 32.83 -23.56 -34.00
N ASP A 327 31.56 -23.45 -34.37
CA ASP A 327 31.05 -22.22 -34.99
C ASP A 327 30.98 -21.06 -34.00
N TYR A 328 30.71 -21.37 -32.74
CA TYR A 328 30.80 -20.39 -31.65
C TYR A 328 32.25 -19.92 -31.41
N GLN A 329 33.22 -20.83 -31.43
CA GLN A 329 34.64 -20.45 -31.30
C GLN A 329 35.14 -19.56 -32.44
N LYS A 330 34.63 -19.75 -33.66
CA LYS A 330 34.91 -18.84 -34.79
C LYS A 330 34.34 -17.45 -34.52
N LYS A 331 33.06 -17.37 -34.10
CA LYS A 331 32.39 -16.11 -33.75
C LYS A 331 33.12 -15.35 -32.64
N GLU A 332 33.64 -16.06 -31.63
CA GLU A 332 34.42 -15.46 -30.55
C GLU A 332 35.69 -14.76 -31.07
N LYS A 333 36.38 -15.38 -32.03
CA LYS A 333 37.57 -14.79 -32.67
C LYS A 333 37.22 -13.58 -33.54
N GLU A 334 36.07 -13.59 -34.22
CA GLU A 334 35.64 -12.52 -35.13
C GLU A 334 35.10 -11.29 -34.40
N ILE A 335 34.26 -11.48 -33.37
CA ILE A 335 33.60 -10.39 -32.64
C ILE A 335 34.49 -9.82 -31.52
N GLY A 336 35.37 -10.66 -30.97
CA GLY A 336 36.20 -10.35 -29.83
C GLY A 336 35.51 -10.68 -28.50
N LEU A 337 36.29 -11.23 -27.57
CA LEU A 337 35.82 -11.82 -26.31
C LEU A 337 34.96 -10.85 -25.49
N ASP A 338 35.43 -9.63 -25.23
CA ASP A 338 34.73 -8.68 -24.36
C ASP A 338 33.39 -8.22 -24.93
N SER A 339 33.33 -7.99 -26.25
CA SER A 339 32.10 -7.59 -26.92
C SER A 339 31.11 -8.74 -26.95
N LEU A 340 31.57 -9.96 -27.22
CA LEU A 340 30.71 -11.14 -27.27
C LEU A 340 30.12 -11.46 -25.89
N ARG A 341 30.91 -11.38 -24.81
CA ARG A 341 30.41 -11.58 -23.42
C ARG A 341 29.32 -10.56 -23.04
N GLN A 342 29.47 -9.30 -23.44
CA GLN A 342 28.45 -8.28 -23.18
C GLN A 342 27.17 -8.55 -23.95
N VAL A 343 27.28 -8.95 -25.23
CA VAL A 343 26.14 -9.30 -26.07
C VAL A 343 25.40 -10.53 -25.52
N GLU A 344 26.12 -11.56 -25.09
CA GLU A 344 25.53 -12.75 -24.45
C GLU A 344 24.75 -12.40 -23.18
N LYS A 345 25.34 -11.64 -22.26
CA LYS A 345 24.65 -11.20 -21.05
C LYS A 345 23.40 -10.39 -21.38
N TYR A 346 23.48 -9.49 -22.37
CA TYR A 346 22.33 -8.72 -22.83
C TYR A 346 21.23 -9.62 -23.41
N ILE A 347 21.59 -10.59 -24.26
CA ILE A 347 20.64 -11.55 -24.86
C ILE A 347 19.96 -12.37 -23.76
N PHE A 348 20.73 -12.95 -22.83
CA PHE A 348 20.17 -13.73 -21.73
C PHE A 348 19.19 -12.90 -20.88
N LEU A 349 19.57 -11.68 -20.49
CA LEU A 349 18.71 -10.81 -19.70
C LEU A 349 17.45 -10.39 -20.46
N LYS A 350 17.57 -10.08 -21.75
CA LYS A 350 16.43 -9.68 -22.58
C LYS A 350 15.41 -10.83 -22.73
N ILE A 351 15.90 -12.05 -23.01
CA ILE A 351 15.03 -13.22 -23.21
C ILE A 351 14.37 -13.61 -21.89
N ILE A 352 15.14 -13.72 -20.79
CA ILE A 352 14.57 -14.11 -19.50
C ILE A 352 13.54 -13.09 -19.00
N ASP A 353 13.77 -11.79 -19.22
CA ASP A 353 12.84 -10.74 -18.81
C ASP A 353 11.57 -10.76 -19.66
N SER A 354 11.67 -10.95 -20.98
CA SER A 354 10.51 -11.08 -21.85
C SER A 354 9.64 -12.28 -21.46
N LEU A 355 10.26 -13.46 -21.34
CA LEU A 355 9.53 -14.68 -20.96
C LEU A 355 8.93 -14.58 -19.55
N TRP A 356 9.61 -13.88 -18.64
CA TRP A 356 9.10 -13.67 -17.28
C TRP A 356 7.85 -12.79 -17.27
N VAL A 357 7.82 -11.71 -18.05
CA VAL A 357 6.63 -10.85 -18.20
C VAL A 357 5.46 -11.66 -18.74
N ASP A 358 5.68 -12.42 -19.83
CA ASP A 358 4.66 -13.29 -20.40
C ASP A 358 4.15 -14.33 -19.38
N HIS A 359 5.05 -14.87 -18.56
CA HIS A 359 4.67 -15.83 -17.50
C HIS A 359 3.83 -15.18 -16.40
N LEU A 360 4.12 -13.95 -16.00
CA LEU A 360 3.30 -13.22 -15.02
C LEU A 360 1.87 -12.99 -15.53
N GLU A 361 1.72 -12.64 -16.81
CA GLU A 361 0.41 -12.46 -17.45
C GLU A 361 -0.37 -13.76 -17.56
N ASN A 362 0.32 -14.83 -17.97
CA ASN A 362 -0.30 -16.14 -18.05
C ASN A 362 -0.71 -16.65 -16.66
N LEU A 363 0.07 -16.37 -15.62
CA LEU A 363 -0.28 -16.71 -14.23
C LEU A 363 -1.50 -15.92 -13.73
N GLN A 364 -1.62 -14.65 -14.11
CA GLN A 364 -2.79 -13.84 -13.76
C GLN A 364 -4.07 -14.38 -14.42
N THR A 365 -3.98 -14.71 -15.71
CA THR A 365 -5.07 -15.34 -16.45
C THR A 365 -5.44 -16.71 -15.86
N LEU A 366 -4.42 -17.50 -15.48
CA LEU A 366 -4.61 -18.78 -14.81
C LEU A 366 -5.32 -18.61 -13.46
N GLN A 367 -4.94 -17.62 -12.67
CA GLN A 367 -5.57 -17.34 -11.37
C GLN A 367 -7.06 -17.07 -11.52
N ASP A 368 -7.47 -16.32 -12.55
CA ASP A 368 -8.89 -16.06 -12.81
C ASP A 368 -9.62 -17.30 -13.35
N ALA A 369 -8.99 -18.08 -14.22
CA ALA A 369 -9.58 -19.29 -14.79
C ALA A 369 -9.79 -20.41 -13.75
N VAL A 370 -8.85 -20.58 -12.82
CA VAL A 370 -8.90 -21.66 -11.82
C VAL A 370 -10.00 -21.44 -10.78
N ARG A 371 -10.43 -20.18 -10.56
CA ARG A 371 -11.63 -19.88 -9.74
C ARG A 371 -12.88 -20.57 -10.27
N LEU A 372 -13.01 -20.73 -11.59
CA LEU A 372 -14.14 -21.43 -12.22
C LEU A 372 -14.03 -22.96 -12.12
N ARG A 373 -12.87 -23.51 -11.74
CA ARG A 373 -12.69 -24.96 -11.56
C ARG A 373 -13.14 -25.45 -10.19
N ALA A 374 -13.38 -24.53 -9.25
CA ALA A 374 -14.01 -24.82 -7.95
C ALA A 374 -15.38 -25.52 -8.13
N TYR A 375 -16.10 -25.22 -9.22
CA TYR A 375 -17.37 -25.87 -9.56
C TYR A 375 -17.24 -27.39 -9.79
N GLY A 376 -16.04 -27.88 -10.13
CA GLY A 376 -15.75 -29.30 -10.34
C GLY A 376 -15.29 -30.06 -9.09
N GLN A 377 -15.51 -29.52 -7.88
CA GLN A 377 -15.05 -30.09 -6.60
C GLN A 377 -13.53 -30.30 -6.50
N LYS A 378 -12.76 -29.58 -7.33
CA LYS A 378 -11.30 -29.55 -7.24
C LYS A 378 -10.84 -28.34 -6.45
N ASP A 379 -9.79 -28.52 -5.65
CA ASP A 379 -9.16 -27.41 -4.94
C ASP A 379 -8.48 -26.44 -5.94
N PRO A 380 -8.91 -25.17 -6.01
CA PRO A 380 -8.35 -24.19 -6.93
C PRO A 380 -6.85 -23.94 -6.71
N LEU A 381 -6.39 -23.89 -5.45
CA LEU A 381 -4.98 -23.60 -5.17
C LEU A 381 -4.08 -24.75 -5.65
N VAL A 382 -4.51 -25.99 -5.48
CA VAL A 382 -3.77 -27.17 -5.97
C VAL A 382 -3.66 -27.18 -7.49
N GLU A 383 -4.76 -26.92 -8.19
CA GLU A 383 -4.77 -26.82 -9.65
C GLU A 383 -3.89 -25.67 -10.15
N PHE A 384 -4.01 -24.48 -9.53
CA PHE A 384 -3.15 -23.33 -9.82
C PHE A 384 -1.68 -23.69 -9.66
N LYS A 385 -1.28 -24.29 -8.53
CA LYS A 385 0.10 -24.69 -8.27
C LYS A 385 0.64 -25.68 -9.32
N ASN A 386 -0.18 -26.66 -9.72
CA ASN A 386 0.21 -27.67 -10.69
C ASN A 386 0.41 -27.07 -12.09
N GLU A 387 -0.51 -26.20 -12.53
CA GLU A 387 -0.43 -25.56 -13.85
C GLU A 387 0.67 -24.49 -13.88
N ALA A 388 0.76 -23.66 -12.84
CA ALA A 388 1.82 -22.66 -12.70
C ALA A 388 3.21 -23.30 -12.75
N HIS A 389 3.41 -24.46 -12.13
CA HIS A 389 4.68 -25.19 -12.16
C HIS A 389 5.01 -25.76 -13.55
N LYS A 390 3.99 -26.27 -14.27
CA LYS A 390 4.17 -26.73 -15.66
C LYS A 390 4.56 -25.58 -16.58
N MET A 391 3.87 -24.45 -16.47
CA MET A 391 4.18 -23.24 -17.22
C MET A 391 5.59 -22.73 -16.91
N PHE A 392 5.98 -22.73 -15.64
CA PHE A 392 7.31 -22.30 -15.23
C PHE A 392 8.43 -23.21 -15.77
N LYS A 393 8.23 -24.54 -15.77
CA LYS A 393 9.15 -25.47 -16.45
C LYS A 393 9.26 -25.18 -17.94
N SER A 394 8.12 -24.95 -18.60
CA SER A 394 8.09 -24.58 -20.02
C SER A 394 8.86 -23.30 -20.28
N LEU A 395 8.73 -22.28 -19.43
CA LEU A 395 9.50 -21.05 -19.52
C LEU A 395 11.00 -21.31 -19.44
N LEU A 396 11.45 -22.16 -18.50
CA LEU A 396 12.88 -22.45 -18.36
C LEU A 396 13.44 -23.17 -19.58
N THR A 397 12.69 -24.11 -20.15
CA THR A 397 13.07 -24.80 -21.41
C THR A 397 13.03 -23.85 -22.60
N MET A 398 12.03 -22.97 -22.68
CA MET A 398 11.91 -21.94 -23.72
C MET A 398 13.10 -20.99 -23.66
N PHE A 399 13.48 -20.54 -22.47
CA PHE A 399 14.66 -19.70 -22.26
C PHE A 399 15.94 -20.34 -22.81
N GLU A 400 16.18 -21.62 -22.47
CA GLU A 400 17.38 -22.32 -22.93
C GLU A 400 17.41 -22.46 -24.47
N SER A 401 16.29 -22.88 -25.07
CA SER A 401 16.20 -23.09 -26.52
C SER A 401 16.25 -21.79 -27.33
N GLU A 402 15.56 -20.75 -26.87
CA GLU A 402 15.54 -19.44 -27.51
C GLU A 402 16.90 -18.75 -27.39
N ALA A 403 17.54 -18.81 -26.21
CA ALA A 403 18.88 -18.28 -26.04
C ALA A 403 19.89 -18.99 -26.93
N ALA A 404 19.88 -20.32 -27.00
CA ALA A 404 20.77 -21.08 -27.89
C ALA A 404 20.58 -20.66 -29.36
N LYS A 405 19.32 -20.55 -29.82
CA LYS A 405 18.99 -20.17 -31.20
C LYS A 405 19.44 -18.74 -31.53
N VAL A 406 19.23 -17.79 -30.62
CA VAL A 406 19.65 -16.38 -30.82
C VAL A 406 21.17 -16.25 -30.80
N LEU A 407 21.85 -16.97 -29.90
CA LEU A 407 23.32 -17.00 -29.83
C LEU A 407 23.94 -17.61 -31.08
N ASP A 408 23.36 -18.69 -31.61
CA ASP A 408 23.81 -19.26 -32.87
C ASP A 408 23.51 -18.35 -34.08
N GLY A 409 22.44 -17.57 -34.03
CA GLY A 409 22.11 -16.57 -35.05
C GLY A 409 22.99 -15.32 -35.05
N ILE A 410 23.90 -15.14 -34.09
CA ILE A 410 24.75 -13.94 -34.02
C ILE A 410 25.64 -13.87 -35.25
N LYS A 411 25.47 -12.80 -36.03
CA LYS A 411 26.37 -12.43 -37.12
C LYS A 411 27.34 -11.33 -36.67
N PRO A 412 28.57 -11.29 -37.19
CA PRO A 412 29.46 -10.16 -37.00
C PRO A 412 28.81 -8.90 -37.59
N GLY A 413 28.32 -8.02 -36.72
CA GLY A 413 27.89 -6.67 -37.10
C GLY A 413 29.05 -5.69 -36.90
N PRO A 414 29.08 -4.56 -37.61
CA PRO A 414 30.02 -3.48 -37.28
C PRO A 414 29.81 -3.14 -35.81
N GLN A 415 30.91 -3.09 -35.04
CA GLN A 415 30.84 -2.82 -33.61
C GLN A 415 29.94 -1.60 -33.38
N PRO A 416 28.91 -1.69 -32.52
CA PRO A 416 28.30 -0.48 -32.02
C PRO A 416 29.45 0.30 -31.39
N LYS A 417 29.81 1.45 -31.99
CA LYS A 417 30.73 2.40 -31.36
C LYS A 417 30.23 2.52 -29.94
N ALA A 418 31.06 2.15 -28.98
CA ALA A 418 30.72 2.29 -27.58
C ALA A 418 30.28 3.74 -27.38
N THR A 419 28.98 3.99 -27.35
CA THR A 419 28.45 5.25 -26.85
C THR A 419 28.89 5.20 -25.41
N THR A 420 29.94 5.96 -25.11
CA THR A 420 30.57 6.02 -23.81
C THR A 420 29.50 6.44 -22.80
N SER A 421 28.84 5.46 -22.21
CA SER A 421 28.00 5.57 -21.02
C SER A 421 28.78 6.11 -19.82
N ALA A 422 30.11 6.25 -19.95
CA ALA A 422 30.96 7.07 -19.11
C ALA A 422 30.54 8.55 -19.03
N GLN A 423 29.84 9.11 -20.04
CA GLN A 423 29.39 10.51 -19.96
C GLN A 423 28.11 10.73 -19.14
N VAL A 424 27.36 9.67 -18.82
CA VAL A 424 26.13 9.78 -18.00
C VAL A 424 26.42 9.55 -16.52
N ALA A 425 27.34 8.65 -16.17
CA ALA A 425 27.73 8.41 -14.78
C ALA A 425 28.63 9.51 -14.18
N GLN A 426 29.32 10.30 -15.00
CA GLN A 426 30.23 11.36 -14.53
C GLN A 426 29.55 12.72 -14.28
N ARG A 427 28.23 12.84 -14.50
CA ARG A 427 27.48 14.09 -14.33
C ARG A 427 26.58 14.14 -13.09
N ILE A 428 26.77 13.24 -12.14
CA ILE A 428 26.11 13.29 -10.83
C ILE A 428 27.20 13.52 -9.78
N GLY A 429 27.76 14.73 -9.73
CA GLY A 429 28.75 15.07 -8.69
C GLY A 429 29.53 16.37 -8.88
N GLU A 430 29.73 16.86 -10.10
CA GLU A 430 30.46 18.11 -10.31
C GLU A 430 29.56 19.34 -10.14
N LYS A 431 29.87 20.19 -9.15
CA LYS A 431 29.23 21.49 -8.97
C LYS A 431 29.56 22.37 -10.19
N VAL A 432 28.56 22.68 -11.00
CA VAL A 432 28.67 23.57 -12.16
C VAL A 432 29.24 24.93 -11.73
N GLY A 433 30.37 25.33 -12.30
CA GLY A 433 31.03 26.59 -12.02
C GLY A 433 30.27 27.78 -12.59
N ARG A 434 30.42 28.96 -11.95
CA ARG A 434 29.66 30.18 -12.28
C ARG A 434 29.79 30.65 -13.73
N ASN A 435 30.86 30.26 -14.44
CA ASN A 435 31.11 30.62 -15.85
C ASN A 435 30.90 29.46 -16.85
N ASP A 436 30.52 28.28 -16.38
CA ASP A 436 30.33 27.10 -17.22
C ASP A 436 29.03 27.18 -18.03
N PRO A 437 28.90 26.42 -19.14
CA PRO A 437 27.66 26.33 -19.89
C PRO A 437 26.50 25.86 -18.98
N CYS A 438 25.35 26.52 -19.07
CA CYS A 438 24.18 26.18 -18.28
C CYS A 438 23.68 24.77 -18.63
N PRO A 439 23.41 23.89 -17.65
CA PRO A 439 22.93 22.53 -17.90
C PRO A 439 21.59 22.46 -18.64
N CYS A 440 20.81 23.54 -18.67
CA CYS A 440 19.55 23.60 -19.40
C CYS A 440 19.70 23.60 -20.93
N GLY A 441 20.92 23.78 -21.46
CA GLY A 441 21.17 23.78 -22.90
C GLY A 441 20.69 25.05 -23.65
N ALA A 442 20.22 26.09 -22.96
CA ALA A 442 19.75 27.32 -23.60
C ALA A 442 20.87 28.03 -24.38
N ILE A 443 20.59 28.37 -25.64
CA ILE A 443 21.51 29.07 -26.54
C ILE A 443 21.14 30.56 -26.58
N ASN A 444 22.14 31.43 -26.49
CA ASN A 444 21.96 32.85 -26.65
C ASN A 444 21.70 33.18 -28.15
N PRO A 445 20.54 33.76 -28.50
CA PRO A 445 20.16 34.01 -29.89
C PRO A 445 21.05 35.04 -30.60
N ASP A 446 21.69 35.96 -29.88
CA ASP A 446 22.55 37.00 -30.48
C ASP A 446 23.96 36.50 -30.81
N THR A 447 24.42 35.47 -30.10
CA THR A 447 25.82 35.00 -30.18
C THR A 447 25.95 33.55 -30.62
N ASN A 448 24.82 32.84 -30.74
CA ASN A 448 24.72 31.42 -31.05
C ASN A 448 25.58 30.51 -30.15
N LYS A 449 25.82 30.93 -28.90
CA LYS A 449 26.62 30.21 -27.89
C LYS A 449 25.76 29.85 -26.67
N PRO A 450 26.04 28.76 -25.95
CA PRO A 450 25.31 28.41 -24.73
C PRO A 450 25.38 29.51 -23.67
N TYR A 451 24.28 29.78 -22.98
CA TYR A 451 24.30 30.69 -21.83
C TYR A 451 25.24 30.17 -20.74
N LYS A 452 26.05 31.05 -20.15
CA LYS A 452 26.82 30.72 -18.93
C LYS A 452 25.85 30.58 -17.74
N TYR A 453 26.16 29.69 -16.81
CA TYR A 453 25.29 29.38 -15.65
C TYR A 453 24.84 30.64 -14.89
N LYS A 454 25.71 31.62 -14.66
CA LYS A 454 25.35 32.91 -14.01
C LYS A 454 24.40 33.82 -14.79
N ARG A 455 24.23 33.60 -16.09
CA ARG A 455 23.34 34.40 -16.98
C ARG A 455 22.08 33.61 -17.40
N CYS A 456 21.96 32.38 -16.92
CA CYS A 456 20.84 31.50 -17.11
C CYS A 456 19.80 31.84 -16.03
N GLY A 457 18.94 32.82 -16.33
CA GLY A 457 17.89 33.29 -15.42
C GLY A 457 16.86 32.19 -15.15
N LEU A 458 16.61 31.97 -13.86
CA LEU A 458 15.64 31.09 -13.20
C LEU A 458 14.42 30.65 -14.05
N ILE A 459 14.02 29.38 -13.83
CA ILE A 459 12.80 28.69 -14.26
C ILE A 459 11.68 29.70 -14.60
N ASN A 460 11.30 29.79 -15.89
CA ASN A 460 10.22 30.60 -16.50
C ASN A 460 10.63 31.65 -17.55
N ALA A 461 11.87 31.67 -18.04
CA ALA A 461 12.19 32.49 -19.22
C ALA A 461 11.69 31.83 -20.53
N SER A 462 11.21 32.63 -21.49
CA SER A 462 10.51 32.18 -22.72
C SER A 462 11.30 31.21 -23.60
N TYR A 463 12.63 31.19 -23.47
CA TYR A 463 13.54 30.30 -24.20
C TYR A 463 13.76 28.92 -23.53
N HIS A 464 13.07 28.62 -22.42
CA HIS A 464 13.13 27.33 -21.72
C HIS A 464 12.01 26.34 -22.09
N ASN A 465 11.04 26.71 -22.93
CA ASN A 465 9.99 25.80 -23.37
C ASN A 465 10.36 25.15 -24.70
N LYS A 466 10.94 23.95 -24.64
CA LYS A 466 10.80 22.90 -25.66
C LYS A 466 11.16 21.53 -25.11
#